data_AF-A0A7C7DLD3-F1
#
_entry.id   AF-A0A7C7DLD3-F1
#
_cell.length_a   1.000
_cell.length_b   1.000
_cell.length_c   1.000
_cell.angle_alpha   90.00
_cell.angle_beta   90.00
_cell.angle_gamma   90.00
#
_symmetry.space_group_name_H-M   'P 1'
#
loop_
_entity.id
_entity.type
_entity.pdbx_description
1 polymer ?
#
loop_
_entity_poly.entity_id
_entity_poly.type
_entity_poly.pdbx_seq_one_letter_code
_entity_poly.pdbx_strand_id
1 'polypeptide(L)'
;MSVLLLFVSLGVILLAAQIFTNGIEWIGVKLNLTEGAVGSILAAVGTAMPESLIPLIAFVTGGGVEQHQIGIGAIIGAPFML
;
A
#
# COMPACT_ATOMS: atom_id res chain seq x y z
N MET A 1 -5.29 5.60 -26.63
CA MET A 1 -4.70 4.46 -25.90
C MET A 1 -4.59 4.74 -24.40
N SER A 2 -4.02 5.88 -23.98
CA SER A 2 -3.80 6.20 -22.56
C SER A 2 -5.07 6.26 -21.71
N VAL A 3 -6.16 6.81 -22.24
CA VAL A 3 -7.46 6.87 -21.54
C VAL A 3 -8.03 5.46 -21.31
N LEU A 4 -7.94 4.59 -22.32
CA LEU A 4 -8.37 3.18 -22.19
C LEU A 4 -7.55 2.46 -21.11
N LEU A 5 -6.23 2.68 -21.11
CA LEU A 5 -5.33 2.09 -20.13
C LEU A 5 -5.65 2.57 -18.71
N LEU A 6 -6.02 3.84 -18.54
CA LEU A 6 -6.45 4.40 -17.26
C LEU A 6 -7.72 3.73 -16.72
N PHE A 7 -8.73 3.51 -17.56
CA PHE A 7 -9.96 2.82 -17.11
C PHE A 7 -9.70 1.35 -16.79
N VAL A 8 -8.87 0.67 -17.58
CA VAL A 8 -8.50 -0.73 -17.32
C VAL A 8 -7.69 -0.83 -16.03
N SER A 9 -6.69 0.03 -15.83
CA SER A 9 -5.88 0.00 -14.60
C SER A 9 -6.72 0.32 -13.37
N LEU A 10 -7.61 1.31 -13.45
CA LEU A 10 -8.54 1.62 -12.36
C LEU A 10 -9.43 0.40 -12.03
N GLY A 11 -9.99 -0.26 -13.05
CA GLY A 11 -10.79 -1.47 -12.86
C GLY A 11 -10.01 -2.59 -12.15
N VAL A 12 -8.74 -2.80 -12.55
CA VAL A 12 -7.86 -3.78 -11.90
C VAL A 12 -7.57 -3.42 -10.44
N ILE A 13 -7.32 -2.14 -10.14
CA ILE A 13 -7.07 -1.66 -8.77
C ILE A 13 -8.29 -1.90 -7.89
N LEU A 14 -9.49 -1.57 -8.36
CA LEU A 14 -10.73 -1.79 -7.60
C LEU A 14 -11.00 -3.27 -7.33
N LEU A 15 -10.82 -4.13 -8.34
CA LEU A 15 -10.91 -5.58 -8.17
C LEU A 15 -9.90 -6.12 -7.16
N ALA A 16 -8.64 -5.68 -7.26
CA ALA A 16 -7.58 -6.06 -6.33
C ALA A 16 -7.91 -5.61 -4.89
N ALA A 17 -8.39 -4.38 -4.71
CA ALA A 17 -8.78 -3.87 -3.40
C ALA A 17 -9.90 -4.69 -2.76
N GLN A 18 -10.89 -5.12 -3.54
CA GLN A 18 -11.99 -5.93 -3.03
C GLN A 18 -11.55 -7.36 -2.66
N ILE A 19 -10.69 -7.98 -3.46
CA ILE A 19 -10.10 -9.29 -3.13
C ILE A 19 -9.22 -9.17 -1.87
N PHE A 20 -8.43 -8.10 -1.78
CA PHE A 20 -7.53 -7.85 -0.65
C PHE A 20 -8.27 -7.65 0.67
N THR A 21 -9.26 -6.76 0.70
CA THR A 21 -10.07 -6.47 1.90
C THR A 21 -10.78 -7.73 2.41
N ASN A 22 -11.42 -8.48 1.51
CA ASN A 22 -12.01 -9.78 1.86
C ASN A 22 -10.95 -10.75 2.43
N GLY A 23 -9.77 -10.84 1.81
CA GLY A 23 -8.67 -11.66 2.32
C GLY A 23 -8.26 -11.29 3.76
N ILE A 24 -8.16 -9.99 4.06
CA ILE A 24 -7.83 -9.48 5.39
C ILE A 24 -8.92 -9.80 6.42
N GLU A 25 -10.20 -9.72 6.04
CA GLU A 25 -11.32 -10.12 6.91
C GLU A 25 -11.27 -11.60 7.27
N TRP A 26 -11.05 -12.48 6.28
CA TRP A 26 -10.91 -13.91 6.52
C TRP A 26 -9.70 -14.25 7.40
N ILE A 27 -8.58 -13.54 7.22
CA ILE A 27 -7.41 -13.65 8.11
C ILE A 27 -7.80 -13.22 9.52
N GLY A 28 -8.55 -12.13 9.67
CA GLY A 28 -9.09 -11.65 10.93
C GLY A 28 -9.91 -12.71 11.67
N VAL A 29 -10.85 -13.34 10.97
CA VAL A 29 -11.68 -14.43 11.51
C VAL A 29 -10.81 -15.61 11.93
N LYS A 30 -9.86 -16.03 11.08
CA LYS A 30 -8.97 -17.17 11.38
C LYS A 30 -8.08 -16.92 12.60
N LEU A 31 -7.69 -15.67 12.83
CA LEU A 31 -6.88 -15.23 13.97
C LEU A 31 -7.72 -14.81 15.20
N ASN A 32 -9.05 -14.91 15.15
CA ASN A 32 -9.98 -14.45 16.20
C ASN A 32 -9.78 -12.97 16.58
N LEU A 33 -9.51 -12.11 15.59
CA LEU A 33 -9.39 -10.67 15.79
C LEU A 33 -10.76 -9.98 15.78
N THR A 34 -10.88 -8.88 16.51
CA THR A 34 -12.07 -8.03 16.47
C THR A 34 -12.13 -7.28 15.14
N GLU A 35 -13.33 -6.92 14.66
CA GLU A 35 -13.50 -6.10 13.45
C GLU A 35 -12.69 -4.80 13.51
N GLY A 36 -12.62 -4.18 14.71
CA GLY A 36 -11.79 -3.01 14.96
C GLY A 36 -10.30 -3.27 14.73
N ALA A 37 -9.76 -4.40 15.19
CA ALA A 37 -8.35 -4.75 14.98
C ALA A 37 -8.06 -5.10 13.51
N VAL A 38 -8.99 -5.77 12.83
CA VAL A 38 -8.86 -6.08 11.40
C VAL A 38 -8.83 -4.80 10.56
N GLY A 39 -9.75 -3.86 10.81
CA GLY A 39 -9.80 -2.59 10.08
C GLY A 39 -8.65 -1.64 10.43
N SER A 40 -8.37 -1.43 11.72
CA SER A 40 -7.38 -0.43 12.15
C SER A 40 -5.93 -0.88 11.99
N ILE A 41 -5.66 -2.20 11.99
CA ILE A 41 -4.29 -2.71 11.90
C ILE A 41 -4.09 -3.43 10.56
N LEU A 42 -4.83 -4.51 10.30
CA LEU A 42 -4.54 -5.33 9.13
C LEU A 42 -4.84 -4.61 7.81
N ALA A 43 -5.98 -3.94 7.72
CA ALA A 43 -6.33 -3.17 6.52
C ALA A 43 -5.43 -1.94 6.37
N ALA A 44 -5.22 -1.18 7.46
CA ALA A 44 -4.36 0.01 7.44
C ALA A 44 -2.90 -0.29 7.05
N VAL A 45 -2.31 -1.36 7.60
CA VAL A 45 -0.97 -1.81 7.21
C VAL A 45 -0.97 -2.25 5.77
N GLY A 46 -1.97 -3.03 5.34
CA GLY A 46 -2.12 -3.49 3.97
C GLY A 46 -2.12 -2.37 2.93
N THR A 47 -2.86 -1.30 3.19
CA THR A 47 -2.99 -0.17 2.28
C THR A 47 -1.80 0.78 2.28
N ALA A 48 -1.08 0.88 3.40
CA ALA A 48 0.10 1.75 3.52
C ALA A 48 1.44 1.04 3.23
N MET A 49 1.39 -0.28 3.02
CA MET A 49 2.56 -1.10 2.75
C MET A 49 3.26 -0.72 1.45
N PRO A 50 2.57 -0.49 0.32
CA PRO A 50 3.22 -0.09 -0.93
C PRO A 50 4.06 1.17 -0.78
N GLU A 51 3.52 2.18 -0.10
CA GLU A 51 4.15 3.47 0.15
C GLU A 51 5.33 3.34 1.11
N SER A 52 5.21 2.48 2.12
CA SER A 52 6.27 2.22 3.11
C SER A 52 7.41 1.35 2.57
N LEU A 53 7.14 0.50 1.58
CA LEU A 53 8.13 -0.36 0.94
C LEU A 53 9.13 0.42 0.09
N ILE A 54 8.69 1.49 -0.58
CA ILE A 54 9.57 2.32 -1.43
C ILE A 54 10.76 2.89 -0.64
N PRO A 55 10.58 3.62 0.48
CA PRO A 55 11.70 4.13 1.27
C PRO A 55 12.49 3.01 1.94
N LEU A 56 11.85 1.92 2.36
CA LEU A 56 12.55 0.75 2.91
C LEU A 56 13.56 0.20 1.89
N ILE A 57 13.13 -0.05 0.65
CA ILE A 57 14.00 -0.56 -0.41
C ILE A 57 15.07 0.47 -0.75
N ALA A 58 14.69 1.75 -0.88
CA ALA A 58 15.60 2.83 -1.23
C ALA A 58 16.77 2.95 -0.24
N PHE A 59 16.51 2.84 1.07
CA PHE A 59 17.55 2.91 2.10
C PHE A 59 18.31 1.59 2.30
N VAL A 60 17.65 0.44 2.19
CA VAL A 60 18.30 -0.86 2.41
C VAL A 60 19.19 -1.28 1.25
N THR A 61 18.77 -0.98 0.01
CA THR A 61 19.48 -1.42 -1.20
C THR A 61 20.25 -0.31 -1.91
N GLY A 62 19.98 0.96 -1.59
CA GLY A 62 20.63 2.12 -2.17
C GLY A 62 21.71 2.72 -1.28
N GLY A 63 22.93 2.86 -1.81
CA GLY A 63 24.04 3.54 -1.12
C GLY A 63 24.35 4.96 -1.60
N GLY A 64 23.59 5.48 -2.58
CA GLY A 64 23.81 6.77 -3.21
C GLY A 64 22.88 7.88 -2.73
N VAL A 65 23.26 9.13 -3.02
CA VAL A 65 22.48 10.34 -2.67
C VAL A 65 21.10 10.32 -3.32
N GLU A 66 20.99 9.84 -4.55
CA GLU A 66 19.73 9.75 -5.31
C GLU A 66 18.71 8.82 -4.63
N GLN A 67 19.12 7.64 -4.16
CA GLN A 67 18.24 6.71 -3.45
C GLN A 67 17.76 7.30 -2.12
N HIS A 68 18.61 8.10 -1.47
CA HIS A 68 18.21 8.83 -0.28
C HIS A 68 17.11 9.86 -0.56
N GLN A 69 17.22 10.59 -1.68
CA GLN A 69 16.18 11.53 -2.10
C GLN A 69 14.86 10.84 -2.46
N ILE A 70 14.92 9.68 -3.11
CA ILE A 70 13.73 8.86 -3.40
C ILE A 70 13.04 8.43 -2.10
N GLY A 71 13.81 7.95 -1.11
CA GLY A 71 13.27 7.54 0.19
C GLY A 71 12.61 8.70 0.94
N ILE A 72 13.28 9.86 1.01
CA ILE A 72 12.71 11.06 1.63
C ILE A 72 11.44 11.51 0.89
N GLY A 73 11.48 11.53 -0.45
CA GLY A 73 10.35 11.89 -1.28
C GLY A 73 9.14 10.98 -1.09
N ALA A 74 9.37 9.66 -0.94
CA ALA A 74 8.30 8.71 -0.69
C ALA A 74 7.68 8.88 0.72
N ILE A 75 8.50 9.09 1.75
CA ILE A 75 8.02 9.31 3.13
C ILE A 75 7.20 10.59 3.23
N ILE A 76 7.69 11.68 2.65
CA ILE A 76 7.05 12.99 2.74
C ILE A 76 5.89 13.11 1.75
N GLY A 77 5.97 12.48 0.59
CA GLY A 77 4.94 12.55 -0.44
C GLY A 77 3.60 11.95 0.00
N ALA A 78 3.61 10.85 0.75
CA ALA A 78 2.37 10.17 1.15
C ALA A 78 1.45 11.05 2.03
N PRO A 79 1.90 11.70 3.12
CA PRO A 79 1.07 12.63 3.89
C PRO A 79 0.56 13.85 3.14
N PHE A 80 1.26 14.30 2.09
CA PHE A 80 0.84 15.46 1.29
C PHE A 80 -0.13 15.09 0.16
N MET A 81 -0.31 13.80 -0.12
CA MET A 81 -1.23 13.32 -1.15
C MET A 81 -2.65 13.07 -0.62
N LEU A 82 -2.78 12.85 0.70
CA LEU A 82 -4.04 12.64 1.42
C LEU A 82 -4.63 13.96 1.93
#